data_AF-A0A1Z4M2U3-F1
#
_entry.id   AF-A0A1Z4M2U3-F1
#
_cell.length_a   1.000
_cell.length_b   1.000
_cell.length_c   1.000
_cell.angle_alpha   90.00
_cell.angle_beta   90.00
_cell.angle_gamma   90.00
#
_symmetry.space_group_name_H-M   'P 1'
#
loop_
_entity.id
_entity.type
_entity.pdbx_description
1 polymer ?
#
loop_
_entity_poly.entity_id
_entity_poly.type
_entity_poly.pdbx_seq_one_letter_code
_entity_poly.pdbx_strand_id
1 'polypeptide(L)'
;MTKAKKSEKIPSTMQEKFNGIVAITDDFAKQYLGSEYAQLIRFATAALCRKRPSPLARGKEKTWACGITHAIGMVNFLFDTSQNIHVSAKEMYEWFDVSPSTGQSKSKQVRETLKMHQMHPDWCLPSKLDENPLAWMISVDGLILDARSVPREVQEVAYVKGFIPYIPEDNKLEDVIEIETSLHQNKKKAYKPNAVYLLDVFLIDGPVSSEFIEENPEVSRTIEIRGDNTLEDLHKIIFKAFDREDEHMYEFQMGGRGPQDPNARRYGLKQELSTEPLAGDVSNTTIASLELSIDEAFGYWFDFGDDWWHQIDVVDITEKAKSSKNPKVTKRIGVSPPQYADFE
;
A
#
# COMPACT_ATOMS: atom_id res chain seq x y z
N MET A 1 -29.40 1.62 7.19
CA MET A 1 -29.88 2.82 6.44
C MET A 1 -29.16 2.83 5.10
N THR A 2 -29.82 3.26 4.02
CA THR A 2 -29.21 3.37 2.68
C THR A 2 -28.02 4.34 2.73
N LYS A 3 -26.84 3.93 2.24
CA LYS A 3 -25.65 4.80 2.18
C LYS A 3 -25.89 5.96 1.20
N ALA A 4 -25.42 7.15 1.56
CA ALA A 4 -25.63 8.33 0.74
C ALA A 4 -24.69 8.33 -0.46
N LYS A 5 -25.23 8.41 -1.69
CA LYS A 5 -24.40 8.56 -2.90
C LYS A 5 -23.71 9.94 -2.90
N LYS A 6 -22.38 9.93 -2.80
CA LYS A 6 -21.56 11.16 -2.78
C LYS A 6 -21.56 11.84 -4.14
N SER A 7 -21.42 13.16 -4.13
CA SER A 7 -21.47 13.99 -5.33
C SER A 7 -20.76 15.31 -5.12
N GLU A 8 -20.02 15.76 -6.13
CA GLU A 8 -19.43 17.09 -6.20
C GLU A 8 -20.37 18.15 -6.81
N LYS A 9 -21.60 17.77 -7.20
CA LYS A 9 -22.56 18.74 -7.72
C LYS A 9 -22.90 19.78 -6.66
N ILE A 10 -22.72 21.06 -7.00
CA ILE A 10 -22.96 22.20 -6.11
C ILE A 10 -23.85 23.26 -6.78
N PRO A 11 -24.49 24.14 -6.00
CA PRO A 11 -25.14 25.33 -6.55
C PRO A 11 -24.13 26.24 -7.27
N SER A 12 -24.50 26.82 -8.41
CA SER A 12 -23.64 27.71 -9.19
C SER A 12 -23.12 28.90 -8.37
N THR A 13 -23.92 29.42 -7.44
CA THR A 13 -23.54 30.51 -6.53
C THR A 13 -22.42 30.15 -5.57
N MET A 14 -22.12 28.86 -5.39
CA MET A 14 -21.06 28.37 -4.50
C MET A 14 -19.79 27.94 -5.27
N GLN A 15 -19.76 28.05 -6.60
CA GLN A 15 -18.69 27.49 -7.43
C GLN A 15 -17.33 28.10 -7.11
N GLU A 16 -17.24 29.42 -7.02
CA GLU A 16 -15.99 30.12 -6.71
C GLU A 16 -15.46 29.72 -5.33
N LYS A 17 -16.36 29.69 -4.33
CA LYS A 17 -16.01 29.32 -2.96
C LYS A 17 -15.53 27.86 -2.86
N PHE A 18 -16.22 26.96 -3.56
CA PHE A 18 -15.84 25.56 -3.64
C PHE A 18 -14.45 25.41 -4.27
N ASN A 19 -14.23 26.01 -5.45
CA ASN A 19 -12.94 25.93 -6.15
C ASN A 19 -11.80 26.47 -5.30
N GLY A 20 -12.00 27.60 -4.59
CA GLY A 20 -10.99 28.18 -3.72
C GLY A 20 -10.63 27.31 -2.52
N ILE A 21 -11.62 26.65 -1.89
CA ILE A 21 -11.35 25.68 -0.81
C ILE A 21 -10.65 24.45 -1.37
N VAL A 22 -11.16 23.90 -2.47
CA VAL A 22 -10.68 22.66 -3.07
C VAL A 22 -9.24 22.78 -3.54
N ALA A 23 -8.88 23.88 -4.21
CA ALA A 23 -7.50 24.13 -4.63
C ALA A 23 -6.52 24.07 -3.44
N ILE A 24 -6.84 24.74 -2.33
CA ILE A 24 -6.02 24.71 -1.11
C ILE A 24 -5.94 23.29 -0.54
N THR A 25 -7.06 22.57 -0.46
CA THR A 25 -7.06 21.21 0.10
C THR A 25 -6.38 20.18 -0.79
N ASP A 26 -6.46 20.34 -2.12
CA ASP A 26 -5.79 19.47 -3.08
C ASP A 26 -4.28 19.64 -3.01
N ASP A 27 -3.79 20.88 -2.89
CA ASP A 27 -2.36 21.15 -2.73
C ASP A 27 -1.81 20.50 -1.45
N PHE A 28 -2.56 20.56 -0.35
CA PHE A 28 -2.21 19.85 0.89
C PHE A 28 -2.25 18.33 0.70
N ALA A 29 -3.35 17.81 0.14
CA ALA A 29 -3.52 16.38 -0.04
C ALA A 29 -2.48 15.77 -0.97
N LYS A 30 -2.06 16.49 -2.01
CA LYS A 30 -1.00 16.07 -2.92
C LYS A 30 0.35 15.96 -2.23
N GLN A 31 0.64 16.83 -1.26
CA GLN A 31 1.92 16.85 -0.55
C GLN A 31 1.98 15.83 0.60
N TYR A 32 0.87 15.65 1.31
CA TYR A 32 0.89 14.94 2.61
C TYR A 32 -0.07 13.76 2.73
N LEU A 33 -1.08 13.66 1.86
CA LEU A 33 -2.15 12.67 2.01
C LEU A 33 -2.16 11.70 0.81
N GLY A 34 -3.00 11.99 -0.18
CA GLY A 34 -3.23 11.15 -1.34
C GLY A 34 -4.54 11.50 -2.04
N SER A 35 -4.80 10.84 -3.16
CA SER A 35 -5.99 11.08 -3.99
C SER A 35 -7.30 10.77 -3.28
N GLU A 36 -7.35 9.72 -2.45
CA GLU A 36 -8.56 9.35 -1.71
C GLU A 36 -9.00 10.44 -0.72
N TYR A 37 -8.05 11.00 0.04
CA TYR A 37 -8.31 12.13 0.94
C TYR A 37 -8.79 13.35 0.16
N ALA A 38 -8.11 13.71 -0.93
CA ALA A 38 -8.50 14.83 -1.78
C ALA A 38 -9.96 14.68 -2.26
N GLN A 39 -10.31 13.50 -2.78
CA GLN A 39 -11.66 13.21 -3.26
C GLN A 39 -12.71 13.28 -2.15
N LEU A 40 -12.40 12.74 -0.98
CA LEU A 40 -13.31 12.75 0.16
C LEU A 40 -13.52 14.18 0.72
N ILE A 41 -12.47 15.00 0.73
CA ILE A 41 -12.53 16.42 1.09
C ILE A 41 -13.38 17.21 0.08
N ARG A 42 -13.27 16.93 -1.23
CA ARG A 42 -14.16 17.53 -2.25
C ARG A 42 -15.62 17.16 -2.00
N PHE A 43 -15.91 15.89 -1.70
CA PHE A 43 -17.27 15.48 -1.37
C PHE A 43 -17.81 16.17 -0.12
N ALA A 44 -17.00 16.32 0.93
CA ALA A 44 -17.38 17.03 2.15
C ALA A 44 -17.64 18.52 1.86
N THR A 45 -16.76 19.16 1.11
CA THR A 45 -16.90 20.56 0.69
C THR A 45 -18.17 20.76 -0.12
N ALA A 46 -18.45 19.91 -1.11
CA ALA A 46 -19.66 19.96 -1.91
C ALA A 46 -20.92 19.72 -1.07
N ALA A 47 -20.88 18.78 -0.12
CA ALA A 47 -21.98 18.53 0.81
C ALA A 47 -22.30 19.75 1.68
N LEU A 48 -21.27 20.48 2.13
CA LEU A 48 -21.44 21.74 2.86
C LEU A 48 -22.00 22.83 1.94
N CYS A 49 -21.53 22.97 0.70
CA CYS A 49 -22.07 23.91 -0.29
C CYS A 49 -23.57 23.72 -0.54
N ARG A 50 -24.08 22.47 -0.45
CA ARG A 50 -25.50 22.15 -0.66
C ARG A 50 -26.39 22.44 0.56
N LYS A 51 -25.84 22.68 1.75
CA LYS A 51 -26.64 23.03 2.93
C LYS A 51 -27.34 24.38 2.72
N ARG A 52 -28.49 24.57 3.37
CA ARG A 52 -29.32 25.78 3.27
C ARG A 52 -29.59 26.36 4.66
N PRO A 53 -29.01 27.52 5.03
CA PRO A 53 -27.92 28.20 4.31
C PRO A 53 -26.61 27.39 4.33
N SER A 54 -25.74 27.63 3.34
CA SER A 54 -24.42 27.00 3.32
C SER A 54 -23.54 27.62 4.40
N PRO A 55 -22.89 26.83 5.29
CA PRO A 55 -21.98 27.39 6.27
C PRO A 55 -20.75 28.01 5.60
N LEU A 56 -20.38 27.55 4.40
CA LEU A 56 -19.24 28.06 3.63
C LEU A 56 -19.46 29.47 3.06
N ALA A 57 -20.71 29.98 3.09
CA ALA A 57 -21.02 31.32 2.62
C ALA A 57 -20.31 32.42 3.43
N ARG A 58 -19.83 32.10 4.64
CA ARG A 58 -19.10 33.04 5.51
C ARG A 58 -17.76 32.45 5.94
N GLY A 59 -16.76 33.30 6.11
CA GLY A 59 -15.41 32.91 6.55
C GLY A 59 -14.44 32.68 5.38
N LYS A 60 -13.14 32.65 5.70
CA LYS A 60 -12.07 32.51 4.70
C LYS A 60 -11.96 31.07 4.21
N GLU A 61 -11.58 30.89 2.95
CA GLU A 61 -11.38 29.61 2.27
C GLU A 61 -10.37 28.75 3.05
N LYS A 62 -9.20 29.31 3.39
CA LYS A 62 -8.15 28.60 4.15
C LYS A 62 -8.65 28.03 5.49
N THR A 63 -9.53 28.77 6.16
CA THR A 63 -10.10 28.37 7.46
C THR A 63 -11.08 27.21 7.30
N TRP A 64 -11.87 27.21 6.22
CA TRP A 64 -12.74 26.08 5.89
C TRP A 64 -11.96 24.88 5.38
N ALA A 65 -10.96 25.09 4.53
CA ALA A 65 -10.05 24.04 4.04
C ALA A 65 -9.44 23.28 5.22
N CYS A 66 -8.81 24.00 6.16
CA CYS A 66 -8.28 23.43 7.40
C CYS A 66 -9.32 22.63 8.19
N GLY A 67 -10.50 23.22 8.44
CA GLY A 67 -11.55 22.56 9.23
C GLY A 67 -12.11 21.30 8.57
N ILE A 68 -12.29 21.30 7.25
CA ILE A 68 -12.80 20.15 6.49
C ILE A 68 -11.75 19.04 6.45
N THR A 69 -10.50 19.36 6.12
CA THR A 69 -9.39 18.40 6.13
C THR A 69 -9.24 17.76 7.51
N HIS A 70 -9.29 18.56 8.58
CA HIS A 70 -9.22 18.01 9.92
C HIS A 70 -10.44 17.14 10.27
N ALA A 71 -11.64 17.50 9.85
CA ALA A 71 -12.84 16.69 10.10
C ALA A 71 -12.72 15.32 9.42
N ILE A 72 -12.29 15.28 8.16
CA ILE A 72 -12.03 14.03 7.44
C ILE A 72 -10.87 13.24 8.07
N GLY A 73 -9.80 13.93 8.48
CA GLY A 73 -8.68 13.32 9.18
C GLY A 73 -9.11 12.63 10.48
N MET A 74 -9.98 13.25 11.27
CA MET A 74 -10.55 12.63 12.49
C MET A 74 -11.32 11.35 12.21
N VAL A 75 -12.10 11.31 11.13
CA VAL A 75 -12.88 10.12 10.76
C VAL A 75 -11.96 8.95 10.40
N ASN A 76 -10.80 9.26 9.80
CA ASN A 76 -9.87 8.29 9.20
C ASN A 76 -8.54 8.14 9.93
N PHE A 77 -8.49 8.56 11.21
CA PHE A 77 -7.33 8.42 12.10
C PHE A 77 -6.04 9.12 11.63
N LEU A 78 -6.14 10.17 10.81
CA LEU A 78 -4.97 10.85 10.23
C LEU A 78 -3.94 11.37 11.25
N PHE A 79 -4.37 11.63 12.49
CA PHE A 79 -3.52 12.15 13.56
C PHE A 79 -2.87 11.06 14.41
N ASP A 80 -3.14 9.80 14.11
CA ASP A 80 -2.58 8.65 14.79
C ASP A 80 -1.28 8.22 14.08
N THR A 81 -0.18 8.17 14.83
CA THR A 81 1.15 7.84 14.30
C THR A 81 1.31 6.39 13.89
N SER A 82 0.35 5.52 14.25
CA SER A 82 0.31 4.13 13.78
C SER A 82 -0.16 3.98 12.33
N GLN A 83 -0.69 5.04 11.72
CA GLN A 83 -1.23 4.99 10.36
C GLN A 83 -0.15 5.20 9.30
N ASN A 84 -0.25 4.47 8.18
CA ASN A 84 0.66 4.61 7.03
C ASN A 84 0.70 6.04 6.46
N ILE A 85 -0.45 6.72 6.47
CA ILE A 85 -0.57 8.14 6.15
C ILE A 85 -0.95 8.86 7.44
N HIS A 86 0.01 9.59 8.01
CA HIS A 86 -0.18 10.38 9.22
C HIS A 86 0.30 11.81 9.02
N VAL A 87 -0.39 12.77 9.63
CA VAL A 87 0.04 14.17 9.76
C VAL A 87 -0.39 14.65 11.14
N SER A 88 0.50 15.29 11.90
CA SER A 88 0.09 15.82 13.20
C SER A 88 -0.90 16.98 13.02
N ALA A 89 -1.82 17.16 13.98
CA ALA A 89 -2.75 18.28 13.93
C ALA A 89 -2.01 19.64 13.90
N LYS A 90 -0.86 19.71 14.58
CA LYS A 90 0.01 20.90 14.60
C LYS A 90 0.52 21.24 13.20
N GLU A 91 1.16 20.29 12.51
CA GLU A 91 1.69 20.48 11.15
C GLU A 91 0.57 20.87 10.17
N MET A 92 -0.60 20.23 10.30
CA MET A 92 -1.76 20.57 9.50
C MET A 92 -2.16 22.04 9.72
N TYR A 93 -2.31 22.48 10.96
CA TYR A 93 -2.69 23.85 11.28
C TYR A 93 -1.68 24.89 10.79
N GLU A 94 -0.39 24.59 10.93
CA GLU A 94 0.71 25.42 10.42
C GLU A 94 0.65 25.54 8.89
N TRP A 95 0.41 24.43 8.17
CA TRP A 95 0.31 24.44 6.71
C TRP A 95 -0.83 25.33 6.21
N PHE A 96 -2.01 25.27 6.83
CA PHE A 96 -3.15 26.11 6.44
C PHE A 96 -3.05 27.56 6.93
N ASP A 97 -2.04 27.90 7.73
CA ASP A 97 -1.92 29.20 8.43
C ASP A 97 -3.20 29.54 9.22
N VAL A 98 -3.61 28.60 10.08
CA VAL A 98 -4.81 28.71 10.93
C VAL A 98 -4.46 28.29 12.36
N SER A 99 -4.93 29.03 13.37
CA SER A 99 -4.69 28.64 14.75
C SER A 99 -5.40 27.33 15.13
N PRO A 100 -4.83 26.50 16.03
CA PRO A 100 -5.45 25.23 16.43
C PRO A 100 -6.89 25.37 16.92
N SER A 101 -7.18 26.39 17.74
CA SER A 101 -8.55 26.64 18.24
C SER A 101 -9.54 26.94 17.12
N THR A 102 -9.13 27.70 16.11
CA THR A 102 -9.96 28.01 14.94
C THR A 102 -10.19 26.77 14.09
N GLY A 103 -9.14 26.00 13.82
CA GLY A 103 -9.21 24.74 13.07
C GLY A 103 -10.13 23.72 13.74
N GLN A 104 -9.99 23.49 15.05
CA GLN A 104 -10.85 22.58 15.81
C GLN A 104 -12.31 23.02 15.83
N SER A 105 -12.57 24.32 16.04
CA SER A 105 -13.93 24.87 16.02
C SER A 105 -14.61 24.65 14.67
N LYS A 106 -13.87 24.88 13.56
CA LYS A 106 -14.38 24.63 12.21
C LYS A 106 -14.57 23.14 11.92
N SER A 107 -13.63 22.30 12.33
CA SER A 107 -13.76 20.84 12.24
C SER A 107 -15.01 20.34 12.97
N LYS A 108 -15.25 20.82 14.20
CA LYS A 108 -16.48 20.51 14.95
C LYS A 108 -17.72 20.93 14.16
N GLN A 109 -17.76 22.15 13.62
CA GLN A 109 -18.87 22.63 12.82
C GLN A 109 -19.13 21.75 11.58
N VAL A 110 -18.07 21.31 10.89
CA VAL A 110 -18.17 20.37 9.75
C VAL A 110 -18.75 19.04 10.21
N ARG A 111 -18.20 18.45 11.28
CA ARG A 111 -18.63 17.16 11.81
C ARG A 111 -20.09 17.17 12.26
N GLU A 112 -20.54 18.21 12.95
CA GLU A 112 -21.94 18.36 13.34
C GLU A 112 -22.86 18.51 12.12
N THR A 113 -22.45 19.31 11.14
CA THR A 113 -23.24 19.59 9.93
C THR A 113 -23.41 18.36 9.03
N LEU A 114 -22.36 17.54 8.94
CA LEU A 114 -22.30 16.32 8.13
C LEU A 114 -22.54 15.04 8.95
N LYS A 115 -22.81 15.18 10.26
CA LYS A 115 -23.02 14.10 11.22
C LYS A 115 -21.87 13.09 11.29
N MET A 116 -20.65 13.55 11.07
CA MET A 116 -19.45 12.72 11.11
C MET A 116 -19.12 12.28 12.53
N HIS A 117 -18.72 11.02 12.65
CA HIS A 117 -18.11 10.44 13.84
C HIS A 117 -16.88 9.61 13.41
N GLN A 118 -16.10 9.12 14.37
CA GLN A 118 -14.98 8.23 14.08
C GLN A 118 -15.47 6.97 13.35
N MET A 119 -14.74 6.51 12.34
CA MET A 119 -15.14 5.38 11.46
C MET A 119 -16.51 5.55 10.79
N HIS A 120 -16.98 6.78 10.56
CA HIS A 120 -18.27 7.00 9.90
C HIS A 120 -18.31 6.33 8.52
N PRO A 121 -19.26 5.42 8.23
CA PRO A 121 -19.30 4.65 6.97
C PRO A 121 -19.30 5.53 5.71
N ASP A 122 -20.08 6.61 5.72
CA ASP A 122 -20.12 7.53 4.57
C ASP A 122 -18.91 8.47 4.50
N TRP A 123 -18.02 8.54 5.48
CA TRP A 123 -16.86 9.45 5.47
C TRP A 123 -15.54 8.72 5.71
N CYS A 124 -15.56 7.40 5.49
CA CYS A 124 -14.39 6.55 5.49
C CYS A 124 -13.69 6.59 4.13
N LEU A 125 -12.36 6.44 4.12
CA LEU A 125 -11.57 6.24 2.90
C LEU A 125 -11.96 4.90 2.25
N PRO A 126 -12.00 4.82 0.90
CA PRO A 126 -12.24 3.56 0.20
C PRO A 126 -11.28 2.45 0.65
N SER A 127 -9.98 2.72 0.71
CA SER A 127 -8.96 1.79 1.22
C SER A 127 -9.19 1.24 2.63
N LYS A 128 -10.00 1.92 3.46
CA LYS A 128 -10.32 1.51 4.84
C LYS A 128 -11.74 0.93 4.98
N LEU A 129 -12.50 0.80 3.89
CA LEU A 129 -13.88 0.32 3.95
C LEU A 129 -13.96 -1.12 4.42
N ASP A 130 -13.05 -2.00 3.99
CA ASP A 130 -13.02 -3.40 4.41
C ASP A 130 -12.78 -3.55 5.91
N GLU A 131 -11.93 -2.70 6.47
CA GLU A 131 -11.61 -2.73 7.90
C GLU A 131 -12.65 -2.02 8.76
N ASN A 132 -13.58 -1.28 8.16
CA ASN A 132 -14.57 -0.49 8.91
C ASN A 132 -15.73 -1.38 9.40
N PRO A 133 -15.82 -1.68 10.72
CA PRO A 133 -16.83 -2.59 11.23
C PRO A 133 -18.25 -2.03 11.07
N LEU A 134 -18.42 -0.70 11.02
CA LEU A 134 -19.72 -0.06 10.88
C LEU A 134 -20.20 -0.01 9.42
N ALA A 135 -19.28 -0.12 8.45
CA ALA A 135 -19.62 -0.03 7.04
C ALA A 135 -20.38 -1.25 6.51
N TRP A 136 -20.34 -2.37 7.23
CA TRP A 136 -20.87 -3.66 6.82
C TRP A 136 -22.10 -4.11 7.63
N MET A 137 -22.51 -3.35 8.63
CA MET A 137 -23.64 -3.74 9.47
C MET A 137 -24.98 -3.53 8.75
N ILE A 138 -25.71 -4.62 8.53
CA ILE A 138 -27.05 -4.63 7.95
C ILE A 138 -28.06 -5.18 8.95
N SER A 139 -29.35 -4.84 8.77
CA SER A 139 -30.43 -5.44 9.54
C SER A 139 -31.21 -6.41 8.67
N VAL A 140 -31.28 -7.67 9.11
CA VAL A 140 -32.03 -8.75 8.45
C VAL A 140 -32.97 -9.33 9.51
N ASP A 141 -34.29 -9.22 9.28
CA ASP A 141 -35.33 -9.68 10.19
C ASP A 141 -35.18 -9.21 11.65
N GLY A 142 -34.68 -7.99 11.84
CA GLY A 142 -34.48 -7.38 13.15
C GLY A 142 -33.16 -7.75 13.84
N LEU A 143 -32.35 -8.63 13.25
CA LEU A 143 -30.99 -8.92 13.70
C LEU A 143 -29.99 -8.03 12.98
N ILE A 144 -28.99 -7.55 13.72
CA ILE A 144 -27.87 -6.76 13.17
C ILE A 144 -26.74 -7.75 12.84
N LEU A 145 -26.42 -7.88 11.56
CA LEU A 145 -25.45 -8.83 11.04
C LEU A 145 -24.38 -8.11 10.22
N ASP A 146 -23.18 -8.69 10.17
CA ASP A 146 -22.12 -8.25 9.26
C ASP A 146 -22.42 -8.81 7.86
N ALA A 147 -22.60 -7.94 6.88
CA ALA A 147 -22.93 -8.34 5.52
C ALA A 147 -21.84 -9.17 4.83
N ARG A 148 -20.62 -9.27 5.38
CA ARG A 148 -19.56 -10.12 4.85
C ARG A 148 -19.71 -11.59 5.22
N SER A 149 -20.54 -11.91 6.22
CA SER A 149 -20.76 -13.27 6.71
C SER A 149 -22.14 -13.84 6.37
N VAL A 150 -23.03 -13.02 5.78
CA VAL A 150 -24.36 -13.46 5.33
C VAL A 150 -24.30 -14.12 3.94
N PRO A 151 -25.27 -14.97 3.58
CA PRO A 151 -25.32 -15.60 2.25
C PRO A 151 -25.29 -14.60 1.09
N ARG A 152 -24.75 -15.02 -0.06
CA ARG A 152 -24.56 -14.21 -1.26
C ARG A 152 -25.83 -13.49 -1.71
N GLU A 153 -26.98 -14.17 -1.68
CA GLU A 153 -28.26 -13.61 -2.08
C GLU A 153 -28.67 -12.42 -1.20
N VAL A 154 -28.32 -12.47 0.09
CA VAL A 154 -28.56 -11.36 1.03
C VAL A 154 -27.61 -10.20 0.76
N GLN A 155 -26.36 -10.50 0.40
CA GLN A 155 -25.38 -9.47 0.01
C GLN A 155 -25.83 -8.73 -1.25
N GLU A 156 -26.29 -9.44 -2.28
CA GLU A 156 -26.78 -8.85 -3.54
C GLU A 156 -27.98 -7.93 -3.29
N VAL A 157 -28.94 -8.38 -2.48
CA VAL A 157 -30.08 -7.55 -2.09
C VAL A 157 -29.63 -6.33 -1.29
N ALA A 158 -28.67 -6.50 -0.37
CA ALA A 158 -28.11 -5.40 0.42
C ALA A 158 -27.39 -4.38 -0.48
N TYR A 159 -26.65 -4.83 -1.49
CA TYR A 159 -25.95 -3.99 -2.46
C TYR A 159 -26.92 -3.21 -3.35
N VAL A 160 -27.92 -3.87 -3.93
CA VAL A 160 -28.96 -3.21 -4.75
C VAL A 160 -29.72 -2.16 -3.95
N LYS A 161 -29.96 -2.43 -2.66
CA LYS A 161 -30.58 -1.47 -1.74
C LYS A 161 -29.62 -0.42 -1.20
N GLY A 162 -28.33 -0.45 -1.56
CA GLY A 162 -27.31 0.50 -1.13
C GLY A 162 -26.98 0.43 0.36
N PHE A 163 -27.18 -0.73 1.00
CA PHE A 163 -26.80 -0.96 2.39
C PHE A 163 -25.31 -1.30 2.54
N ILE A 164 -24.73 -1.97 1.55
CA ILE A 164 -23.28 -2.22 1.45
C ILE A 164 -22.70 -1.48 0.25
N PRO A 165 -21.40 -1.13 0.27
CA PRO A 165 -20.80 -0.32 -0.79
C PRO A 165 -20.54 -1.12 -2.07
N TYR A 166 -20.24 -2.40 -1.93
CA TYR A 166 -20.01 -3.40 -2.97
C TYR A 166 -20.27 -4.79 -2.37
N ILE A 167 -20.31 -5.81 -3.22
CA ILE A 167 -20.37 -7.20 -2.77
C ILE A 167 -18.93 -7.66 -2.50
N PRO A 168 -18.58 -8.10 -1.26
CA PRO A 168 -17.20 -8.39 -0.87
C PRO A 168 -16.45 -9.33 -1.81
N GLU A 169 -17.10 -10.40 -2.29
CA GLU A 169 -16.47 -11.35 -3.21
C GLU A 169 -16.27 -10.77 -4.61
N ASP A 170 -17.15 -9.87 -5.05
CA ASP A 170 -17.00 -9.19 -6.34
C ASP A 170 -15.95 -8.10 -6.27
N ASN A 171 -15.79 -7.45 -5.11
CA ASN A 171 -14.72 -6.50 -4.91
C ASN A 171 -13.37 -7.20 -4.78
N LYS A 172 -13.28 -8.48 -4.41
CA LYS A 172 -12.02 -9.23 -4.60
C LYS A 172 -11.70 -9.43 -6.07
N LEU A 173 -12.72 -9.58 -6.93
CA LEU A 173 -12.55 -9.65 -8.38
C LEU A 173 -12.28 -8.26 -8.97
N GLU A 174 -12.90 -7.19 -8.49
CA GLU A 174 -12.59 -5.81 -8.87
C GLU A 174 -11.25 -5.35 -8.29
N ASP A 175 -10.83 -5.78 -7.10
CA ASP A 175 -9.48 -5.55 -6.57
C ASP A 175 -8.48 -6.33 -7.43
N VAL A 176 -8.78 -7.56 -7.88
CA VAL A 176 -7.93 -8.25 -8.87
C VAL A 176 -7.94 -7.51 -10.21
N ILE A 177 -9.08 -7.03 -10.70
CA ILE A 177 -9.22 -6.32 -11.99
C ILE A 177 -8.69 -4.87 -11.92
N GLU A 178 -8.71 -4.21 -10.76
CA GLU A 178 -8.29 -2.84 -10.45
C GLU A 178 -6.85 -2.82 -9.98
N ILE A 179 -6.33 -3.89 -9.36
CA ILE A 179 -4.90 -4.21 -9.34
C ILE A 179 -4.45 -4.43 -10.80
N GLU A 180 -5.09 -5.30 -11.57
CA GLU A 180 -4.76 -5.51 -13.00
C GLU A 180 -4.89 -4.21 -13.82
N THR A 181 -5.88 -3.34 -13.60
CA THR A 181 -6.10 -2.10 -14.39
C THR A 181 -5.37 -0.86 -13.86
N SER A 182 -5.03 -0.79 -12.56
CA SER A 182 -4.16 0.26 -12.00
C SER A 182 -2.69 0.00 -12.30
N LEU A 183 -2.27 -1.27 -12.43
CA LEU A 183 -1.02 -1.67 -13.09
C LEU A 183 -0.97 -1.20 -14.57
N HIS A 184 -2.13 -0.91 -15.17
CA HIS A 184 -2.25 -0.49 -16.58
C HIS A 184 -2.34 1.03 -16.84
N GLN A 185 -2.44 1.91 -15.83
CA GLN A 185 -2.60 3.37 -16.06
C GLN A 185 -1.43 4.27 -15.71
N ASN A 186 -0.33 3.76 -15.13
CA ASN A 186 0.95 4.48 -15.09
C ASN A 186 1.94 3.78 -16.02
N LYS A 187 2.04 4.25 -17.28
CA LYS A 187 2.93 3.74 -18.34
C LYS A 187 3.20 2.23 -18.25
N LYS A 188 2.30 1.40 -18.80
CA LYS A 188 2.46 -0.06 -19.00
C LYS A 188 3.93 -0.52 -18.94
N LYS A 189 4.39 -1.02 -17.79
CA LYS A 189 5.51 -1.96 -17.76
C LYS A 189 4.92 -3.29 -18.16
N ALA A 190 5.25 -3.74 -19.36
CA ALA A 190 4.65 -4.94 -19.91
C ALA A 190 5.11 -6.17 -19.11
N TYR A 191 4.18 -7.04 -18.76
CA TYR A 191 4.44 -8.43 -18.36
C TYR A 191 5.26 -9.13 -19.46
N LYS A 192 6.50 -9.52 -19.14
CA LYS A 192 7.48 -10.06 -20.09
C LYS A 192 8.03 -11.41 -19.61
N PRO A 193 7.28 -12.51 -19.75
CA PRO A 193 7.70 -13.83 -19.27
C PRO A 193 8.96 -14.35 -19.97
N ASN A 194 9.23 -13.88 -21.20
CA ASN A 194 10.41 -14.27 -21.97
C ASN A 194 11.58 -13.29 -21.83
N ALA A 195 11.43 -12.19 -21.09
CA ALA A 195 12.56 -11.30 -20.84
C ALA A 195 13.57 -11.98 -19.92
N VAL A 196 14.82 -11.60 -20.09
CA VAL A 196 15.93 -12.01 -19.25
C VAL A 196 16.31 -10.85 -18.36
N TYR A 197 16.32 -11.12 -17.06
CA TYR A 197 16.70 -10.17 -16.02
C TYR A 197 18.14 -10.47 -15.62
N LEU A 198 18.93 -9.41 -15.48
CA LEU A 198 20.24 -9.46 -14.85
C LEU A 198 20.10 -8.85 -13.46
N LEU A 199 20.33 -9.66 -12.44
CA LEU A 199 20.15 -9.30 -11.04
C LEU A 199 21.50 -9.34 -10.33
N ASP A 200 21.89 -8.24 -9.68
CA ASP A 200 23.03 -8.24 -8.76
C ASP A 200 22.54 -8.49 -7.34
N VAL A 201 22.98 -9.58 -6.74
CA VAL A 201 22.61 -10.01 -5.39
C VAL A 201 23.79 -9.71 -4.45
N PHE A 202 23.62 -8.73 -3.58
CA PHE A 202 24.60 -8.30 -2.59
C PHE A 202 24.29 -8.89 -1.22
N LEU A 203 25.29 -9.41 -0.53
CA LEU A 203 25.21 -9.65 0.91
C LEU A 203 25.34 -8.29 1.63
N ILE A 204 24.34 -7.93 2.42
CA ILE A 204 24.30 -6.63 3.11
C ILE A 204 24.35 -6.75 4.64
N ASP A 205 23.94 -7.89 5.20
CA ASP A 205 24.03 -8.17 6.64
C ASP A 205 24.01 -9.69 6.90
N GLY A 206 24.52 -10.10 8.06
CA GLY A 206 24.57 -11.49 8.51
C GLY A 206 25.72 -11.78 9.50
N PRO A 207 25.79 -13.00 10.04
CA PRO A 207 26.75 -13.38 11.07
C PRO A 207 28.13 -13.66 10.48
N VAL A 208 28.80 -12.60 10.05
CA VAL A 208 30.18 -12.63 9.51
C VAL A 208 31.14 -11.92 10.46
N SER A 209 32.40 -12.39 10.51
CA SER A 209 33.42 -11.74 11.33
C SER A 209 33.92 -10.43 10.70
N SER A 210 34.47 -9.55 11.53
CA SER A 210 35.09 -8.30 11.07
C SER A 210 36.23 -8.56 10.08
N GLU A 211 37.05 -9.59 10.33
CA GLU A 211 38.16 -9.99 9.46
C GLU A 211 37.63 -10.42 8.08
N PHE A 212 36.52 -11.16 8.05
CA PHE A 212 35.88 -11.56 6.81
C PHE A 212 35.41 -10.34 6.00
N ILE A 213 34.79 -9.36 6.66
CA ILE A 213 34.33 -8.11 6.03
C ILE A 213 35.52 -7.31 5.46
N GLU A 214 36.63 -7.23 6.19
CA GLU A 214 37.84 -6.52 5.73
C GLU A 214 38.46 -7.17 4.48
N GLU A 215 38.51 -8.50 4.44
CA GLU A 215 39.03 -9.25 3.28
C GLU A 215 38.04 -9.27 2.09
N ASN A 216 36.75 -9.15 2.37
CA ASN A 216 35.67 -9.23 1.40
C ASN A 216 34.77 -7.97 1.49
N PRO A 217 35.28 -6.79 1.09
CA PRO A 217 34.54 -5.53 1.19
C PRO A 217 33.26 -5.50 0.34
N GLU A 218 33.15 -6.42 -0.61
CA GLU A 218 31.94 -6.67 -1.37
C GLU A 218 31.79 -8.18 -1.60
N VAL A 219 30.62 -8.73 -1.28
CA VAL A 219 30.23 -10.09 -1.66
C VAL A 219 28.96 -10.01 -2.48
N SER A 220 29.09 -10.28 -3.79
CA SER A 220 27.97 -10.16 -4.73
C SER A 220 27.95 -11.23 -5.81
N ARG A 221 26.76 -11.54 -6.32
CA ARG A 221 26.51 -12.53 -7.37
C ARG A 221 25.63 -11.90 -8.45
N THR A 222 26.10 -11.87 -9.69
CA THR A 222 25.26 -11.49 -10.82
C THR A 222 24.55 -12.73 -11.36
N ILE A 223 23.23 -12.69 -11.39
CA ILE A 223 22.36 -13.79 -11.79
C ILE A 223 21.58 -13.38 -13.04
N GLU A 224 21.67 -14.19 -14.08
CA GLU A 224 20.79 -14.11 -15.24
C GLU A 224 19.61 -15.07 -15.02
N ILE A 225 18.38 -14.54 -15.04
CA ILE A 225 17.15 -15.30 -14.80
C ILE A 225 16.07 -14.90 -15.81
N ARG A 226 15.25 -15.86 -16.26
CA ARG A 226 14.17 -15.58 -17.21
C ARG A 226 12.90 -15.18 -16.45
N GLY A 227 12.09 -14.32 -17.05
CA GLY A 227 10.88 -13.77 -16.44
C GLY A 227 9.85 -14.81 -15.99
N ASP A 228 9.82 -15.99 -16.61
CA ASP A 228 8.93 -17.09 -16.23
C ASP A 228 9.48 -18.03 -15.14
N ASN A 229 10.72 -17.81 -14.68
CA ASN A 229 11.22 -18.45 -13.47
C ASN A 229 10.52 -17.86 -12.24
N THR A 230 10.43 -18.67 -11.18
CA THR A 230 9.76 -18.29 -9.92
C THR A 230 10.73 -17.65 -8.94
N LEU A 231 10.19 -17.04 -7.88
CA LEU A 231 10.99 -16.63 -6.72
C LEU A 231 11.66 -17.82 -6.03
N GLU A 232 11.03 -19.00 -6.06
CA GLU A 232 11.67 -20.25 -5.62
C GLU A 232 12.88 -20.63 -6.49
N ASP A 233 12.78 -20.49 -7.82
CA ASP A 233 13.93 -20.70 -8.72
C ASP A 233 15.07 -19.72 -8.40
N LEU A 234 14.72 -18.45 -8.12
CA LEU A 234 15.67 -17.42 -7.70
C LEU A 234 16.34 -17.77 -6.37
N HIS A 235 15.58 -18.22 -5.38
CA HIS A 235 16.11 -18.72 -4.11
C HIS A 235 17.12 -19.85 -4.34
N LYS A 236 16.76 -20.88 -5.11
CA LYS A 236 17.63 -22.04 -5.39
C LYS A 236 18.97 -21.64 -6.00
N ILE A 237 18.96 -20.68 -6.93
CA ILE A 237 20.21 -20.22 -7.54
C ILE A 237 21.01 -19.31 -6.60
N ILE A 238 20.38 -18.47 -5.79
CA ILE A 238 21.07 -17.65 -4.76
C ILE A 238 21.71 -18.56 -3.71
N PHE A 239 20.95 -19.51 -3.18
CA PHE A 239 21.40 -20.48 -2.19
C PHE A 239 22.68 -21.19 -2.65
N LYS A 240 22.67 -21.72 -3.88
CA LYS A 240 23.86 -22.32 -4.50
C LYS A 240 24.95 -21.29 -4.83
N ALA A 241 24.59 -20.06 -5.18
CA ALA A 241 25.55 -19.02 -5.52
C ALA A 241 26.36 -18.52 -4.31
N PHE A 242 25.79 -18.60 -3.12
CA PHE A 242 26.43 -18.27 -1.86
C PHE A 242 26.93 -19.51 -1.10
N ASP A 243 27.07 -20.64 -1.81
CA ASP A 243 27.65 -21.89 -1.29
C ASP A 243 26.98 -22.37 0.02
N ARG A 244 25.67 -22.16 0.14
CA ARG A 244 24.85 -22.65 1.25
C ARG A 244 24.60 -24.16 1.11
N GLU A 245 24.50 -24.84 2.24
CA GLU A 245 24.39 -26.30 2.30
C GLU A 245 23.12 -26.78 3.04
N ASP A 246 22.62 -25.98 3.99
CA ASP A 246 21.46 -26.33 4.81
C ASP A 246 20.28 -25.38 4.52
N GLU A 247 19.14 -25.92 4.05
CA GLU A 247 17.98 -25.11 3.66
C GLU A 247 17.17 -24.67 4.88
N HIS A 248 16.97 -23.36 5.01
CA HIS A 248 16.10 -22.75 6.02
C HIS A 248 14.95 -21.98 5.40
N MET A 249 14.08 -21.44 6.26
CA MET A 249 13.04 -20.52 5.83
C MET A 249 13.64 -19.27 5.19
N TYR A 250 12.95 -18.76 4.18
CA TYR A 250 13.34 -17.57 3.45
C TYR A 250 12.12 -16.81 2.96
N GLU A 251 12.32 -15.53 2.64
CA GLU A 251 11.32 -14.71 1.96
C GLU A 251 11.95 -13.62 1.10
N PHE A 252 11.15 -13.09 0.18
CA PHE A 252 11.47 -11.91 -0.60
C PHE A 252 10.59 -10.73 -0.18
N GLN A 253 11.19 -9.54 -0.14
CA GLN A 253 10.53 -8.32 0.32
C GLN A 253 10.60 -7.24 -0.76
N MET A 254 9.44 -6.84 -1.28
CA MET A 254 9.33 -5.93 -2.43
C MET A 254 8.70 -4.60 -2.04
N GLY A 255 9.26 -3.48 -2.51
CA GLY A 255 8.67 -2.14 -2.34
C GLY A 255 8.83 -1.51 -0.94
N GLY A 256 9.64 -2.12 -0.06
CA GLY A 256 10.07 -1.54 1.21
C GLY A 256 11.28 -0.62 1.06
N ARG A 257 11.64 0.10 2.13
CA ARG A 257 12.82 0.98 2.21
C ARG A 257 14.05 0.31 2.83
N GLY A 258 13.96 -0.96 3.21
CA GLY A 258 15.05 -1.73 3.79
C GLY A 258 14.59 -3.09 4.33
N PRO A 259 15.50 -3.84 4.98
CA PRO A 259 15.18 -5.09 5.66
C PRO A 259 13.99 -4.97 6.62
N GLN A 260 13.05 -5.89 6.52
CA GLN A 260 11.84 -5.98 7.36
C GLN A 260 10.95 -4.72 7.38
N ASP A 261 10.94 -3.91 6.31
CA ASP A 261 9.99 -2.79 6.23
C ASP A 261 8.55 -3.34 6.32
N PRO A 262 7.73 -2.90 7.29
CA PRO A 262 6.36 -3.39 7.46
C PRO A 262 5.44 -3.07 6.28
N ASN A 263 5.85 -2.16 5.38
CA ASN A 263 5.14 -1.84 4.16
C ASN A 263 5.60 -2.69 2.96
N ALA A 264 6.65 -3.49 3.11
CA ALA A 264 7.12 -4.36 2.04
C ALA A 264 6.12 -5.49 1.78
N ARG A 265 5.87 -5.77 0.51
CA ARG A 265 5.13 -6.96 0.10
C ARG A 265 6.04 -8.18 0.32
N ARG A 266 5.57 -9.11 1.15
CA ARG A 266 6.33 -10.31 1.53
C ARG A 266 5.92 -11.52 0.73
N TYR A 267 6.89 -12.21 0.15
CA TYR A 267 6.67 -13.44 -0.62
C TYR A 267 7.43 -14.57 0.07
N GLY A 268 6.70 -15.55 0.58
CA GLY A 268 7.26 -16.69 1.31
C GLY A 268 6.54 -17.98 0.94
N LEU A 269 6.96 -19.10 1.55
CA LEU A 269 6.19 -20.35 1.47
C LEU A 269 4.92 -20.22 2.31
N LYS A 270 3.77 -20.62 1.76
CA LYS A 270 2.50 -20.55 2.46
C LYS A 270 2.50 -21.50 3.67
N GLN A 271 2.56 -20.95 4.88
CA GLN A 271 2.46 -21.72 6.13
C GLN A 271 1.12 -21.49 6.82
N GLU A 272 0.56 -22.54 7.41
CA GLU A 272 -0.74 -22.53 8.10
C GLU A 272 -0.73 -21.72 9.42
N LEU A 273 0.45 -21.34 9.92
CA LEU A 273 0.66 -20.73 11.24
C LEU A 273 1.31 -19.33 11.21
N SER A 274 1.56 -18.75 10.04
CA SER A 274 2.10 -17.38 9.95
C SER A 274 1.00 -16.36 10.29
N THR A 275 1.28 -15.47 11.25
CA THR A 275 0.39 -14.38 11.66
C THR A 275 0.44 -13.17 10.72
N GLU A 276 1.45 -13.12 9.84
CA GLU A 276 1.70 -12.00 8.94
C GLU A 276 1.20 -12.32 7.51
N PRO A 277 0.44 -11.42 6.87
CA PRO A 277 -0.11 -11.67 5.53
C PRO A 277 1.00 -11.67 4.48
N LEU A 278 1.11 -12.76 3.73
CA LEU A 278 1.97 -12.86 2.55
C LEU A 278 1.27 -12.25 1.32
N ALA A 279 2.00 -11.48 0.53
CA ALA A 279 1.56 -10.97 -0.77
C ALA A 279 1.53 -12.05 -1.85
N GLY A 280 2.29 -13.13 -1.69
CA GLY A 280 2.29 -14.25 -2.64
C GLY A 280 3.13 -15.44 -2.20
N ASP A 281 2.91 -16.55 -2.87
CA ASP A 281 3.68 -17.79 -2.68
C ASP A 281 4.89 -17.83 -3.63
N VAL A 282 6.08 -18.11 -3.10
CA VAL A 282 7.33 -18.11 -3.87
C VAL A 282 7.39 -19.15 -4.99
N SER A 283 6.66 -20.27 -4.87
CA SER A 283 6.59 -21.31 -5.90
C SER A 283 5.69 -20.92 -7.08
N ASN A 284 4.78 -19.97 -6.89
CA ASN A 284 3.82 -19.52 -7.91
C ASN A 284 4.12 -18.11 -8.44
N THR A 285 4.94 -17.32 -7.75
CA THR A 285 5.27 -15.95 -8.13
C THR A 285 6.46 -15.94 -9.10
N THR A 286 6.22 -15.52 -10.35
CA THR A 286 7.26 -15.40 -11.38
C THR A 286 8.01 -14.07 -11.32
N ILE A 287 9.24 -14.01 -11.82
CA ILE A 287 10.01 -12.77 -11.91
C ILE A 287 9.27 -11.71 -12.74
N ALA A 288 8.65 -12.11 -13.85
CA ALA A 288 7.87 -11.21 -14.70
C ALA A 288 6.60 -10.67 -14.03
N SER A 289 5.97 -11.45 -13.14
CA SER A 289 4.78 -10.99 -12.39
C SER A 289 5.09 -9.97 -11.31
N LEU A 290 6.36 -9.78 -10.95
CA LEU A 290 6.79 -8.72 -10.03
C LEU A 290 6.87 -7.35 -10.71
N GLU A 291 6.83 -7.32 -12.05
CA GLU A 291 6.88 -6.10 -12.87
C GLU A 291 8.09 -5.20 -12.59
N LEU A 292 9.22 -5.85 -12.27
CA LEU A 292 10.48 -5.20 -11.93
C LEU A 292 10.98 -4.25 -13.03
N SER A 293 11.72 -3.25 -12.58
CA SER A 293 12.28 -2.16 -13.39
C SER A 293 13.79 -2.14 -13.27
N ILE A 294 14.48 -1.66 -14.30
CA ILE A 294 15.91 -1.32 -14.15
C ILE A 294 16.07 -0.30 -13.02
N ASP A 295 17.13 -0.46 -12.22
CA ASP A 295 17.46 0.32 -11.01
C ASP A 295 16.50 0.10 -9.82
N GLU A 296 15.58 -0.86 -9.91
CA GLU A 296 14.77 -1.30 -8.79
C GLU A 296 15.55 -2.28 -7.91
N ALA A 297 15.35 -2.18 -6.60
CA ALA A 297 15.97 -3.06 -5.61
C ALA A 297 14.92 -3.74 -4.73
N PHE A 298 15.18 -4.96 -4.31
CA PHE A 298 14.32 -5.71 -3.39
C PHE A 298 15.14 -6.62 -2.46
N GLY A 299 14.53 -7.00 -1.34
CA GLY A 299 15.18 -7.79 -0.30
C GLY A 299 15.02 -9.29 -0.49
N TYR A 300 16.03 -10.04 -0.09
CA TYR A 300 15.98 -11.49 0.13
C TYR A 300 16.53 -11.81 1.52
N TRP A 301 15.68 -12.37 2.36
CA TRP A 301 16.02 -12.80 3.71
C TRP A 301 16.08 -14.31 3.75
N PHE A 302 17.21 -14.85 4.19
CA PHE A 302 17.44 -16.28 4.31
C PHE A 302 17.84 -16.61 5.74
N ASP A 303 17.29 -17.71 6.26
CA ASP A 303 17.48 -18.17 7.63
C ASP A 303 16.96 -17.15 8.66
N PHE A 304 15.75 -17.37 9.15
CA PHE A 304 15.13 -16.49 10.14
C PHE A 304 15.76 -16.59 11.53
N GLY A 305 16.68 -17.55 11.74
CA GLY A 305 17.47 -17.65 12.97
C GLY A 305 18.75 -16.84 12.89
N ASP A 306 19.47 -16.98 11.77
CA ASP A 306 20.79 -16.37 11.58
C ASP A 306 20.77 -15.04 10.82
N ASP A 307 19.65 -14.63 10.25
CA ASP A 307 19.43 -13.32 9.63
C ASP A 307 20.38 -12.97 8.48
N TRP A 308 20.44 -13.82 7.45
CA TRP A 308 21.20 -13.51 6.23
C TRP A 308 20.40 -12.57 5.32
N TRP A 309 20.85 -11.31 5.22
CA TRP A 309 20.20 -10.29 4.42
C TRP A 309 20.92 -10.03 3.11
N HIS A 310 20.14 -10.04 2.03
CA HIS A 310 20.61 -9.69 0.71
C HIS A 310 19.77 -8.59 0.08
N GLN A 311 20.44 -7.67 -0.62
CA GLN A 311 19.79 -6.74 -1.54
C GLN A 311 19.94 -7.29 -2.96
N ILE A 312 18.87 -7.22 -3.75
CA ILE A 312 18.85 -7.66 -5.14
C ILE A 312 18.52 -6.46 -6.02
N ASP A 313 19.47 -6.07 -6.85
CA ASP A 313 19.36 -4.93 -7.77
C ASP A 313 19.09 -5.42 -9.19
N VAL A 314 18.13 -4.80 -9.87
CA VAL A 314 17.78 -5.10 -11.25
C VAL A 314 18.64 -4.26 -12.18
N VAL A 315 19.65 -4.89 -12.79
CA VAL A 315 20.66 -4.22 -13.61
C VAL A 315 20.22 -4.09 -15.07
N ASP A 316 19.60 -5.13 -15.63
CA ASP A 316 19.16 -5.13 -17.03
C ASP A 316 17.93 -6.02 -17.25
N ILE A 317 17.13 -5.70 -18.27
CA ILE A 317 15.96 -6.47 -18.71
C ILE A 317 15.96 -6.57 -20.24
N THR A 318 16.30 -7.72 -20.79
CA THR A 318 16.43 -7.96 -22.24
C THR A 318 15.34 -8.90 -22.79
N GLU A 319 14.52 -8.42 -23.74
CA GLU A 319 13.35 -9.16 -24.29
C GLU A 319 13.67 -10.19 -25.39
N LYS A 320 14.79 -10.06 -26.11
CA LYS A 320 15.12 -10.87 -27.29
C LYS A 320 16.36 -11.75 -27.11
N ALA A 321 16.68 -12.10 -25.86
CA ALA A 321 17.83 -12.94 -25.56
C ALA A 321 17.51 -14.42 -25.84
N LYS A 322 18.48 -15.13 -26.43
CA LYS A 322 18.50 -16.61 -26.38
C LYS A 322 18.88 -17.00 -24.96
N SER A 323 17.89 -17.24 -24.09
CA SER A 323 18.15 -17.60 -22.70
C SER A 323 17.89 -19.08 -22.45
N SER A 324 18.68 -19.63 -21.52
CA SER A 324 18.38 -20.90 -20.87
C SER A 324 17.11 -20.75 -20.03
N LYS A 325 16.34 -21.84 -19.90
CA LYS A 325 15.18 -21.92 -19.00
C LYS A 325 15.58 -21.92 -17.52
N ASN A 326 16.83 -22.28 -17.23
CA ASN A 326 17.37 -22.33 -15.87
C ASN A 326 18.19 -21.06 -15.59
N PRO A 327 18.05 -20.45 -14.40
CA PRO A 327 18.88 -19.35 -13.95
C PRO A 327 20.37 -19.71 -13.96
N LYS A 328 21.25 -18.74 -14.16
CA LYS A 328 22.70 -18.93 -14.12
C LYS A 328 23.40 -17.77 -13.42
N VAL A 329 24.49 -18.08 -12.73
CA VAL A 329 25.41 -17.07 -12.19
C VAL A 329 26.39 -16.68 -13.30
N THR A 330 26.51 -15.38 -13.60
CA THR A 330 27.39 -14.84 -14.64
C THR A 330 28.63 -14.16 -14.08
N LYS A 331 28.60 -13.71 -12.83
CA LYS A 331 29.72 -13.06 -12.14
C LYS A 331 29.68 -13.35 -10.64
N ARG A 332 30.86 -13.41 -10.02
CA ARG A 332 31.04 -13.51 -8.57
C ARG A 332 32.09 -12.49 -8.12
N ILE A 333 31.81 -11.79 -7.02
CA ILE A 333 32.74 -10.92 -6.30
C ILE A 333 32.75 -11.34 -4.83
N GLY A 334 33.93 -11.43 -4.22
CA GLY A 334 34.10 -11.86 -2.83
C GLY A 334 33.86 -13.35 -2.60
N VAL A 335 34.48 -13.88 -1.55
CA VAL A 335 34.27 -15.25 -1.07
C VAL A 335 32.88 -15.33 -0.43
N SER A 336 32.19 -16.47 -0.55
CA SER A 336 30.94 -16.69 0.19
C SER A 336 31.25 -16.84 1.67
N PRO A 337 30.52 -16.17 2.58
CA PRO A 337 30.69 -16.43 4.01
C PRO A 337 30.28 -17.87 4.33
N PRO A 338 30.91 -18.52 5.33
CA PRO A 338 30.44 -19.80 5.81
C PRO A 338 28.99 -19.66 6.30
N GLN A 339 28.18 -20.70 6.12
CA GLN A 339 26.78 -20.66 6.52
C GLN A 339 26.61 -20.54 8.04
N TYR A 340 27.47 -21.22 8.79
CA TYR A 340 27.56 -21.09 10.24
C TYR A 340 28.97 -20.65 10.56
N ALA A 341 29.10 -19.52 11.24
CA ALA A 341 30.39 -19.04 11.70
C ALA A 341 30.78 -19.79 12.98
N ASP A 342 31.99 -20.31 13.01
CA ASP A 342 32.61 -20.82 14.23
C ASP A 342 33.06 -19.62 15.08
N PHE A 343 32.15 -19.03 15.83
CA PHE A 343 32.50 -18.03 16.83
C PHE A 343 33.09 -18.74 18.06
N GLU A 344 34.42 -18.73 18.22
CA GLU A 344 35.07 -19.09 19.49
C GLU A 344 34.89 -18.03 20.58
#